data_AF-A0A4R3JAB5-F1
#
_entry.id   AF-A0A4R3JAB5-F1
#
_cell.length_a   1.000
_cell.length_b   1.000
_cell.length_c   1.000
_cell.angle_alpha   90.00
_cell.angle_beta   90.00
_cell.angle_gamma   90.00
#
_symmetry.space_group_name_H-M   'P 1'
#
loop_
_entity.id
_entity.type
_entity.pdbx_description
1 polymer ?
#
loop_
_entity_poly.entity_id
_entity_poly.type
_entity_poly.pdbx_seq_one_letter_code
_entity_poly.pdbx_strand_id
1 'polypeptide(L)'
;MIQPSINYKRHRFRPEIIAHAVWLYVRFNLSLREVEEMMLKRGIDVSYETVRRWTRKFGSLITHNLRPRQARPGDVWHLDEVVVKIADRSFWLWRAVDQDGVVLDEILQPRRDERAAKQLLVRLMKRWGFVPRRIITDKLLLRHSEASCRPRP
;
A
#
# COMPACT_ATOMS: atom_id res chain seq x y z
N MET A 1 12.03 18.52 6.45
CA MET A 1 11.53 17.27 7.07
C MET A 1 12.73 16.40 7.42
N ILE A 2 12.89 16.01 8.68
CA ILE A 2 13.96 15.12 9.12
C ILE A 2 13.60 13.72 8.63
N GLN A 3 14.37 13.22 7.67
CA GLN A 3 14.21 11.85 7.18
C GLN A 3 14.67 10.91 8.30
N PRO A 4 13.85 9.95 8.79
CA PRO A 4 14.25 9.07 9.87
C PRO A 4 15.52 8.32 9.46
N SER A 5 16.59 8.48 10.25
CA SER A 5 17.87 7.83 10.00
C SER A 5 17.73 6.33 10.26
N ILE A 6 17.90 5.53 9.20
CA ILE A 6 17.77 4.08 9.32
C ILE A 6 19.04 3.52 9.97
N ASN A 7 18.88 2.88 11.12
CA ASN A 7 20.00 2.28 11.85
C ASN A 7 20.27 0.83 11.40
N TYR A 8 21.34 0.65 10.63
CA TYR A 8 21.77 -0.65 10.11
C TYR A 8 22.80 -1.37 11.00
N LYS A 9 23.04 -0.93 12.24
CA LYS A 9 24.01 -1.60 13.14
C LYS A 9 23.70 -3.09 13.32
N ARG A 10 24.76 -3.89 13.44
CA ARG A 10 24.74 -5.35 13.67
C ARG A 10 24.18 -6.18 12.51
N HIS A 11 24.36 -5.75 11.26
CA HIS A 11 24.10 -6.61 10.09
C HIS A 11 25.40 -6.90 9.36
N ARG A 12 25.51 -8.14 8.87
CA ARG A 12 26.65 -8.61 8.07
C ARG A 12 26.78 -7.87 6.74
N PHE A 13 25.64 -7.48 6.16
CA PHE A 13 25.58 -6.82 4.86
C PHE A 13 25.67 -5.30 5.00
N ARG A 14 26.29 -4.68 3.99
CA ARG A 14 26.36 -3.23 3.89
C ARG A 14 24.94 -2.61 3.87
N PRO A 15 24.75 -1.42 4.47
CA PRO A 15 23.46 -0.72 4.47
C PRO A 15 22.83 -0.58 3.08
N GLU A 16 23.65 -0.32 2.06
CA GLU A 16 23.18 -0.14 0.67
C GLU A 16 22.53 -1.42 0.11
N ILE A 17 23.07 -2.59 0.45
CA ILE A 17 22.55 -3.90 0.01
C ILE A 17 21.20 -4.16 0.66
N ILE A 18 21.10 -3.91 1.97
CA ILE A 18 19.88 -4.08 2.75
C ILE A 18 18.79 -3.14 2.21
N ALA A 19 19.13 -1.87 2.03
CA ALA A 19 18.22 -0.86 1.52
C ALA A 19 17.73 -1.22 0.11
N HIS A 20 18.61 -1.70 -0.77
CA HIS A 20 18.24 -2.09 -2.13
C HIS A 20 17.31 -3.30 -2.17
N ALA A 21 17.60 -4.35 -1.41
CA ALA A 21 16.75 -5.55 -1.36
C ALA A 21 15.34 -5.22 -0.83
N VAL A 22 15.25 -4.44 0.26
CA VAL A 22 13.97 -4.01 0.81
C VAL A 22 13.24 -3.06 -0.15
N TRP A 23 13.98 -2.18 -0.84
CA TRP A 23 13.40 -1.30 -1.85
C TRP A 23 12.79 -2.07 -3.01
N LEU A 24 13.50 -3.08 -3.55
CA LEU A 24 12.98 -3.94 -4.62
C LEU A 24 11.67 -4.60 -4.21
N TYR A 25 11.65 -5.19 -3.01
CA TYR A 25 10.46 -5.84 -2.46
C TYR A 25 9.27 -4.88 -2.32
N VAL A 26 9.50 -3.71 -1.70
CA VAL A 26 8.42 -2.75 -1.39
C VAL A 26 7.94 -2.00 -2.63
N ARG A 27 8.79 -1.76 -3.63
CA ARG A 27 8.46 -0.89 -4.78
C ARG A 27 7.84 -1.63 -5.96
N PHE A 28 8.22 -2.88 -6.21
CA PHE A 28 7.87 -3.59 -7.46
C PHE A 28 6.95 -4.80 -7.27
N ASN A 29 6.34 -4.97 -6.09
CA ASN A 29 5.49 -6.14 -5.77
C ASN A 29 6.19 -7.49 -6.05
N LEU A 30 7.52 -7.53 -5.96
CA LEU A 30 8.30 -8.75 -6.15
C LEU A 30 8.10 -9.69 -4.96
N SER A 31 8.02 -10.97 -5.23
CA SER A 31 8.12 -12.01 -4.22
C SER A 31 9.51 -12.00 -3.57
N LEU A 32 9.59 -12.49 -2.33
CA LEU A 32 10.86 -12.61 -1.62
C LEU A 32 11.88 -13.48 -2.37
N ARG A 33 11.40 -14.46 -3.15
CA ARG A 33 12.22 -15.35 -3.99
C ARG A 33 12.78 -14.63 -5.20
N GLU A 34 11.97 -13.82 -5.89
CA GLU A 34 12.46 -13.01 -7.00
C GLU A 34 13.52 -12.00 -6.53
N VAL A 35 13.35 -11.41 -5.34
CA VAL A 35 14.38 -10.52 -4.77
C VAL A 35 15.67 -11.29 -4.46
N GLU A 36 15.58 -12.49 -3.86
CA GLU A 36 16.73 -13.39 -3.64
C GLU A 36 17.46 -13.69 -4.95
N GLU A 37 16.75 -14.07 -6.01
CA GLU A 37 17.32 -14.35 -7.33
C GLU A 37 17.97 -13.11 -7.98
N MET A 38 17.34 -11.94 -7.88
CA MET A 38 17.88 -10.68 -8.40
C MET A 38 19.16 -10.26 -7.68
N MET A 39 19.25 -10.50 -6.36
CA MET A 39 20.45 -10.23 -5.59
C MET A 39 21.56 -11.24 -5.92
N LEU A 40 21.20 -12.52 -6.09
CA LEU A 40 22.14 -13.56 -6.50
C LEU A 40 22.74 -13.27 -7.89
N LYS A 41 21.93 -12.81 -8.85
CA LYS A 41 22.40 -12.39 -10.19
C LYS A 41 23.43 -11.26 -10.12
N ARG A 42 23.42 -10.45 -9.05
CA ARG A 42 24.41 -9.38 -8.79
C ARG A 42 25.62 -9.86 -7.98
N GLY A 43 25.75 -11.17 -7.75
CA GLY A 43 26.82 -11.78 -6.95
C GLY A 43 26.62 -11.65 -5.44
N ILE A 44 25.40 -11.34 -4.99
CA ILE A 44 25.08 -11.15 -3.58
C ILE A 44 24.22 -12.31 -3.10
N ASP A 45 24.84 -13.27 -2.41
CA ASP A 45 24.13 -14.41 -1.82
C ASP A 45 23.39 -13.99 -0.54
N VAL A 46 22.07 -13.82 -0.66
CA VAL A 46 21.16 -13.44 0.43
C VAL A 46 19.92 -14.32 0.35
N SER A 47 19.59 -15.00 1.44
CA SER A 47 18.40 -15.85 1.48
C SER A 47 17.09 -15.04 1.55
N TYR A 48 16.01 -15.59 1.01
CA TYR A 48 14.68 -14.97 1.08
C TYR A 48 14.23 -14.67 2.53
N GLU A 49 14.58 -15.52 3.52
CA GLU A 49 14.30 -15.26 4.94
C GLU A 49 15.07 -14.05 5.48
N THR A 50 16.27 -13.80 4.96
CA THR A 50 17.06 -12.61 5.30
C THR A 50 16.37 -11.36 4.77
N VAL A 51 15.95 -11.37 3.49
CA VAL A 51 15.14 -10.30 2.90
C VAL A 51 13.86 -10.07 3.72
N ARG A 52 13.15 -11.14 4.10
CA ARG A 52 11.94 -11.06 4.93
C ARG A 52 12.18 -10.39 6.27
N ARG A 53 13.26 -10.75 6.98
CA ARG A 53 13.64 -10.13 8.27
C ARG A 53 13.99 -8.65 8.09
N TRP A 54 14.72 -8.30 7.04
CA TRP A 54 15.03 -6.90 6.72
C TRP A 54 13.78 -6.11 6.37
N THR A 55 12.88 -6.64 5.55
CA THR A 55 11.60 -6.00 5.24
C THR A 55 10.77 -5.77 6.49
N ARG A 56 10.71 -6.75 7.41
CA ARG A 56 10.00 -6.57 8.69
C ARG A 56 10.60 -5.46 9.55
N LYS A 57 11.93 -5.30 9.53
CA LYS A 57 12.66 -4.34 10.36
C LYS A 57 12.73 -2.93 9.77
N PHE A 58 12.98 -2.83 8.47
CA PHE A 58 13.30 -1.59 7.77
C PHE A 58 12.21 -1.15 6.79
N GLY A 59 11.29 -2.05 6.42
CA GLY A 59 10.26 -1.78 5.41
C GLY A 59 9.48 -0.51 5.70
N SER A 60 8.96 -0.34 6.93
CA SER A 60 8.19 0.86 7.30
C SER A 60 9.00 2.16 7.14
N LEU A 61 10.26 2.17 7.55
CA LEU A 61 11.15 3.33 7.45
C LEU A 61 11.52 3.64 5.99
N ILE A 62 11.82 2.59 5.19
CA ILE A 62 12.12 2.73 3.77
C ILE A 62 10.88 3.21 3.01
N THR A 63 9.70 2.63 3.25
CA THR A 63 8.43 3.09 2.67
C THR A 63 8.16 4.54 3.05
N HIS A 64 8.38 4.93 4.31
CA HIS A 64 8.22 6.33 4.73
C HIS A 64 9.14 7.27 3.93
N ASN A 65 10.38 6.87 3.66
CA ASN A 65 11.32 7.67 2.87
C ASN A 65 11.02 7.67 1.37
N LEU A 66 10.29 6.68 0.86
CA LEU A 66 9.85 6.61 -0.54
C LEU A 66 8.56 7.40 -0.80
N ARG A 67 7.66 7.50 0.18
CA ARG A 67 6.35 8.18 0.05
C ARG A 67 6.45 9.61 -0.51
N PRO A 68 7.35 10.50 -0.04
CA PRO A 68 7.48 11.86 -0.59
C PRO A 68 7.96 11.92 -2.04
N ARG A 69 8.56 10.84 -2.55
CA ARG A 69 9.07 10.74 -3.92
C ARG A 69 8.02 10.18 -4.89
N GLN A 70 6.84 9.80 -4.40
CA GLN A 70 5.75 9.38 -5.27
C GLN A 70 5.24 10.59 -6.07
N ALA A 71 4.96 10.36 -7.35
CA ALA A 71 4.32 11.35 -8.18
C ALA A 71 2.99 11.77 -7.54
N ARG A 72 2.60 13.03 -7.77
CA ARG A 72 1.29 13.50 -7.33
C ARG A 72 0.21 12.61 -7.97
N PRO A 73 -0.74 12.06 -7.18
CA PRO A 73 -1.83 11.27 -7.70
C PRO A 73 -2.66 12.06 -8.69
N GLY A 74 -3.32 11.31 -9.55
CA GLY A 74 -4.41 11.82 -10.35
C GLY A 74 -5.53 12.51 -9.57
N ASP A 75 -6.33 13.32 -10.27
CA ASP A 75 -7.49 14.03 -9.69
C ASP A 75 -8.76 13.16 -9.62
N VAL A 76 -8.73 11.93 -10.15
CA VAL A 76 -9.84 10.97 -10.06
C VAL A 76 -9.36 9.76 -9.28
N TRP A 77 -10.03 9.47 -8.17
CA TRP A 77 -9.70 8.34 -7.31
C TRP A 77 -10.78 7.26 -7.41
N HIS A 78 -10.35 6.01 -7.45
CA HIS A 78 -11.19 4.83 -7.39
C HIS A 78 -11.01 4.17 -6.02
N LEU A 79 -12.11 3.83 -5.36
CA LEU A 79 -12.12 3.10 -4.10
C LEU A 79 -12.81 1.76 -4.31
N ASP A 80 -12.03 0.69 -4.20
CA ASP A 80 -12.46 -0.69 -4.42
C ASP A 80 -12.63 -1.43 -3.10
N GLU A 81 -13.67 -2.28 -3.01
CA GLU A 81 -13.85 -3.26 -1.94
C GLU A 81 -13.53 -4.69 -2.43
N VAL A 82 -12.52 -5.32 -1.85
CA VAL A 82 -12.09 -6.68 -2.23
C VAL A 82 -12.08 -7.61 -1.03
N VAL A 83 -12.64 -8.82 -1.19
CA VAL A 83 -12.49 -9.88 -0.17
C VAL A 83 -11.26 -10.71 -0.48
N VAL A 84 -10.33 -10.80 0.47
CA VAL A 84 -9.09 -11.59 0.34
C VAL A 84 -9.06 -12.70 1.38
N LYS A 85 -8.54 -13.88 1.01
CA LYS A 85 -8.35 -15.01 1.94
C LYS A 85 -6.89 -15.09 2.37
N ILE A 86 -6.66 -15.11 3.68
CA ILE A 86 -5.34 -15.24 4.31
C ILE A 86 -5.43 -16.35 5.36
N ALA A 87 -4.67 -17.42 5.18
CA ALA A 87 -4.65 -18.59 6.08
C ALA A 87 -6.09 -19.07 6.43
N ASP A 88 -6.87 -19.35 5.39
CA ASP A 88 -8.27 -19.82 5.45
C ASP A 88 -9.28 -18.87 6.10
N ARG A 89 -8.89 -17.63 6.41
CA ARG A 89 -9.78 -16.59 6.92
C ARG A 89 -10.00 -15.51 5.88
N SER A 90 -11.26 -15.09 5.72
CA SER A 90 -11.63 -13.99 4.84
C SER A 90 -11.43 -12.64 5.53
N PHE A 91 -10.89 -11.68 4.79
CA PHE A 91 -10.68 -10.30 5.19
C PHE A 91 -11.22 -9.37 4.11
N TRP A 92 -11.60 -8.16 4.53
CA TRP A 92 -12.02 -7.07 3.65
C TRP A 92 -10.86 -6.12 3.44
N LEU A 93 -10.51 -5.91 2.18
CA LEU A 93 -9.48 -4.99 1.72
C LEU A 93 -10.16 -3.81 1.03
N TRP A 94 -9.99 -2.62 1.58
CA TRP A 94 -10.32 -1.39 0.87
C TRP A 94 -9.06 -0.86 0.21
N ARG A 95 -9.13 -0.59 -1.09
CA ARG A 95 -8.01 -0.06 -1.87
C ARG A 95 -8.40 1.23 -2.55
N ALA A 96 -7.61 2.28 -2.37
CA ALA A 96 -7.73 3.50 -3.15
C ALA A 96 -6.65 3.53 -4.23
N VAL A 97 -7.04 3.72 -5.48
CA VAL A 97 -6.14 3.91 -6.63
C VAL A 97 -6.50 5.19 -7.37
N ASP A 98 -5.57 5.81 -8.08
CA ASP A 98 -5.89 6.91 -9.00
C ASP A 98 -6.25 6.40 -10.41
N GLN A 99 -6.62 7.31 -11.31
CA GLN A 99 -7.00 6.96 -12.69
C GLN A 99 -5.88 6.31 -13.51
N ASP A 100 -4.62 6.48 -13.10
CA ASP A 100 -3.46 5.92 -13.78
C ASP A 100 -3.09 4.54 -13.20
N GLY A 101 -3.90 4.03 -12.27
CA GLY A 101 -3.72 2.72 -11.62
C GLY A 101 -2.69 2.74 -10.49
N VAL A 102 -2.27 3.93 -10.02
CA VAL A 102 -1.34 4.05 -8.90
C VAL A 102 -2.10 3.84 -7.59
N VAL A 103 -1.66 2.87 -6.80
CA VAL A 103 -2.22 2.60 -5.47
C VAL A 103 -1.85 3.72 -4.49
N LEU A 104 -2.86 4.39 -3.93
CA LEU A 104 -2.71 5.53 -3.03
C LEU A 104 -2.64 5.10 -1.57
N ASP A 105 -3.52 4.19 -1.16
CA ASP A 105 -3.51 3.54 0.17
C ASP A 105 -4.39 2.28 0.17
N GLU A 106 -4.12 1.39 1.11
CA GLU A 106 -4.84 0.13 1.31
C GLU A 106 -5.06 -0.13 2.80
N ILE A 107 -6.22 -0.67 3.15
CA ILE A 107 -6.51 -1.10 4.52
C ILE A 107 -7.20 -2.46 4.52
N LEU A 108 -6.60 -3.39 5.26
CA LEU A 108 -7.10 -4.74 5.46
C LEU A 108 -7.79 -4.86 6.82
N GLN A 109 -8.99 -5.44 6.84
CA GLN A 109 -9.80 -5.58 8.04
C GLN A 109 -10.43 -6.97 8.14
N PRO A 110 -10.61 -7.51 9.37
CA PRO A 110 -11.27 -8.80 9.57
C PRO A 110 -12.79 -8.73 9.41
N ARG A 111 -13.38 -7.53 9.31
CA ARG A 111 -14.82 -7.31 9.14
C ARG A 111 -15.04 -6.20 8.13
N ARG A 112 -16.16 -6.26 7.40
CA ARG A 112 -16.61 -5.17 6.53
C ARG A 112 -16.94 -3.93 7.36
N ASP A 113 -16.16 -2.87 7.19
CA ASP A 113 -16.36 -1.59 7.91
C ASP A 113 -16.17 -0.40 6.96
N GLU A 114 -17.29 0.20 6.56
CA GLU A 114 -17.30 1.40 5.71
C GLU A 114 -16.68 2.63 6.39
N ARG A 115 -16.64 2.67 7.73
CA ARG A 115 -16.04 3.81 8.45
C ARG A 115 -14.54 3.83 8.21
N ALA A 116 -13.91 2.67 8.13
CA ALA A 116 -12.50 2.57 7.81
C ALA A 116 -12.18 3.02 6.39
N ALA A 117 -13.06 2.73 5.42
CA ALA A 117 -12.95 3.24 4.06
C ALA A 117 -13.03 4.78 4.02
N LYS A 118 -13.97 5.38 4.77
CA LYS A 118 -14.08 6.84 4.92
C LYS A 118 -12.83 7.44 5.58
N GLN A 119 -12.31 6.82 6.64
CA GLN A 119 -11.08 7.26 7.30
C GLN A 119 -9.87 7.19 6.37
N LEU A 120 -9.79 6.16 5.52
CA LEU A 120 -8.75 6.03 4.49
C LEU A 120 -8.79 7.21 3.52
N LEU A 121 -9.96 7.57 3.01
CA LEU A 121 -10.13 8.73 2.12
C LEU A 121 -9.74 10.05 2.80
N VAL A 122 -10.18 10.29 4.04
CA VAL A 122 -9.81 11.48 4.81
C VAL A 122 -8.30 11.55 5.03
N ARG A 123 -7.67 10.42 5.33
CA ARG A 123 -6.21 10.33 5.49
C ARG A 123 -5.48 10.64 4.19
N LEU A 124 -5.99 10.17 3.05
CA LEU A 124 -5.43 10.45 1.73
C LEU A 124 -5.52 11.93 1.36
N MET A 125 -6.67 12.56 1.53
CA MET A 125 -6.85 14.00 1.27
C MET A 125 -5.92 14.84 2.14
N LYS A 126 -5.79 14.51 3.43
CA LYS A 126 -4.84 15.18 4.33
C LYS A 126 -3.38 14.95 3.93
N ARG A 127 -3.04 13.75 3.46
CA ARG A 127 -1.68 13.39 3.03
C ARG A 127 -1.24 14.19 1.81
N TRP A 128 -2.11 14.27 0.80
CA TRP A 128 -1.80 14.91 -0.47
C TRP A 128 -2.11 16.42 -0.48
N GLY A 129 -2.86 16.91 0.50
CA GLY A 129 -3.19 18.33 0.64
C GLY A 129 -4.21 18.83 -0.38
N PHE A 130 -4.92 17.93 -1.08
CA PHE A 130 -5.98 18.28 -2.01
C PHE A 130 -7.12 17.27 -1.95
N VAL A 131 -8.28 17.69 -2.45
CA VAL A 131 -9.46 16.84 -2.63
C VAL A 131 -9.55 16.45 -4.10
N PRO A 132 -9.67 15.15 -4.44
CA PRO A 132 -9.82 14.74 -5.83
C PRO A 132 -11.11 15.35 -6.41
N ARG A 133 -11.09 15.65 -7.71
CA ARG A 133 -12.26 16.15 -8.43
C ARG A 133 -13.41 15.13 -8.41
N ARG A 134 -13.10 13.84 -8.41
CA ARG A 134 -14.10 12.77 -8.41
C ARG A 134 -13.59 11.55 -7.65
N ILE A 135 -14.47 10.94 -6.85
CA ILE A 135 -14.25 9.64 -6.22
C ILE A 135 -15.26 8.67 -6.82
N ILE A 136 -14.76 7.56 -7.35
CA ILE A 136 -15.54 6.48 -7.94
C ILE A 136 -15.45 5.29 -7.01
N THR A 137 -16.58 4.81 -6.50
CA THR A 137 -16.65 3.53 -5.78
C THR A 137 -17.22 2.50 -6.73
N ASP A 138 -16.62 1.32 -6.83
CA ASP A 138 -17.24 0.24 -7.58
C ASP A 138 -18.50 -0.26 -6.83
N LYS A 139 -19.68 -0.01 -7.41
CA LYS A 139 -20.91 -0.64 -6.93
C LYS A 139 -20.94 -2.10 -7.39
N LEU A 140 -20.10 -2.96 -6.81
CA LEU A 140 -20.32 -4.40 -6.88
C LEU A 140 -21.33 -4.77 -5.77
N LEU A 141 -22.61 -4.72 -6.15
CA LEU A 141 -23.80 -5.16 -5.39
C LEU A 141 -24.00 -4.49 -4.02
N LEU A 142 -24.27 -3.19 -4.03
CA LEU A 142 -25.32 -2.67 -3.15
C LEU A 142 -26.65 -3.28 -3.64
N ARG A 143 -27.11 -4.37 -2.99
CA ARG A 143 -28.52 -4.76 -3.10
C ARG A 143 -29.35 -3.52 -2.77
N HIS A 144 -30.17 -3.10 -3.73
CA HIS A 144 -31.11 -2.00 -3.59
C HIS A 144 -31.95 -2.19 -2.32
N SER A 145 -31.90 -1.24 -1.40
CA SER A 145 -33.12 -0.71 -0.82
C SER A 145 -33.30 0.68 -1.41
N GLU A 146 -34.34 0.82 -2.23
CA GLU A 146 -34.75 2.09 -2.80
C GLU A 146 -35.06 3.08 -1.66
N ALA A 147 -34.29 4.16 -1.57
CA ALA A 147 -34.73 5.39 -0.94
C ALA A 147 -34.82 6.45 -2.03
N SER A 148 -35.98 6.48 -2.69
CA SER A 148 -36.38 7.54 -3.61
C SER A 148 -36.52 8.85 -2.82
N CYS A 149 -35.53 9.73 -2.89
CA CYS A 149 -35.72 11.16 -2.60
C CYS A 149 -36.22 11.85 -3.87
N ARG A 150 -37.53 11.85 -4.09
CA ARG A 150 -38.18 12.90 -4.90
C ARG A 150 -38.56 14.05 -3.95
N PRO A 151 -38.24 15.31 -4.28
CA PRO A 151 -38.86 16.45 -3.61
C PRO A 151 -40.33 16.51 -4.04
N ARG A 152 -41.26 16.63 -3.08
CA ARG A 152 -42.65 17.01 -3.38
C ARG A 152 -42.75 18.54 -3.46
N PRO A 153 -43.44 19.10 -4.45
CA PRO A 153 -44.09 20.40 -4.32
C PRO A 153 -45.30 20.32 -3.36
#